data_AF-A0A167KBZ7-F1
#
_entry.id   AF-A0A167KBZ7-F1
#
_cell.length_a   1.000
_cell.length_b   1.000
_cell.length_c   1.000
_cell.angle_alpha   90.00
_cell.angle_beta   90.00
_cell.angle_gamma   90.00
#
_symmetry.space_group_name_H-M   'P 1'
#
loop_
_entity.id
_entity.type
_entity.pdbx_description
1 polymer ?
#
loop_
_entity_poly.entity_id
_entity_poly.type
_entity_poly.pdbx_seq_one_letter_code
_entity_poly.pdbx_strand_id
1 'polypeptide(L)'
;MPHRDYSTIPDYQPTEPQAFREAKWTAYRDPLEEWEREAKQASLRRAHNSFRLHESRVEQQRRSKQQEILRTIEESQSREVEEVEKLLASMRVQQEEEDRVLKEAHEHRKRNLWERVDQALALEAQTQARAEAKRLEEARKRKEEEERWEAERVAAEQRRREEQERQAREAKQKEEEERKQREEKLRREQEEKEAAEKRRVEAEAAATQRAQQAQKEAEERQKNQRWTVWTSELQQESEELRGKSEHMRKAVEAVDEGEKPRSVKKACSDARRAMRKALSTISRELSVISRVAKQCQQFFAQAIEADMDAYGYLLHHYGATIVERAEEVTDFKDIYPIAHCTKLLMTEAGIAKSIGNAVYFAIIRETWLVQAVKPGKPEGMSDNDWEREYGKRREDEPSLAYAARVSNYMALYAALCQSDIADDDGRVPPQYTLDALWKRLISLLNAPQDADWLTPHVVAAILQVAGRRLEEVYGEAQFAKLRAYLLTLCTPEDDNNPHWLGREDALDTATAGREKLTAILKGWGDDKLSNGREWEDDVPGGAYMTIESASAGQDASDMMA
;
A
#
# COMPACT_ATOMS: atom_id res chain seq x y z
N MET A 1 67.13 -24.08 -23.80
CA MET A 1 67.87 -24.34 -22.54
C MET A 1 67.77 -25.82 -22.24
N PRO A 2 68.87 -26.58 -22.13
CA PRO A 2 68.78 -28.02 -21.91
C PRO A 2 68.62 -28.33 -20.41
N HIS A 3 67.69 -29.22 -20.08
CA HIS A 3 67.49 -29.78 -18.75
C HIS A 3 68.72 -30.61 -18.36
N ARG A 4 69.34 -30.30 -17.21
CA ARG A 4 70.36 -31.16 -16.60
C ARG A 4 69.68 -32.33 -15.92
N ASP A 5 70.04 -33.52 -16.38
CA ASP A 5 69.68 -34.81 -15.81
C ASP A 5 70.53 -35.07 -14.56
N TYR A 6 69.88 -35.34 -13.42
CA TYR A 6 70.50 -35.58 -12.11
C TYR A 6 70.46 -37.06 -11.70
N SER A 7 70.25 -37.99 -12.64
CA SER A 7 70.04 -39.41 -12.35
C SER A 7 71.29 -40.22 -11.95
N THR A 8 72.48 -39.60 -11.84
CA THR A 8 73.71 -40.28 -11.38
C THR A 8 74.42 -39.51 -10.27
N ILE A 9 73.88 -39.61 -9.05
CA ILE A 9 74.65 -39.33 -7.83
C ILE A 9 75.23 -40.67 -7.37
N PRO A 10 76.57 -40.82 -7.24
CA PRO A 10 77.17 -42.04 -6.74
C PRO A 10 76.75 -42.27 -5.28
N ASP A 11 76.29 -43.47 -4.95
CA ASP A 11 76.00 -43.88 -3.59
C ASP A 11 77.23 -43.69 -2.70
N TYR A 12 77.11 -42.78 -1.73
CA TYR A 12 78.12 -42.56 -0.70
C TYR A 12 78.07 -43.72 0.28
N GLN A 13 79.01 -44.66 0.15
CA GLN A 13 79.24 -45.65 1.20
C GLN A 13 80.07 -45.00 2.33
N PRO A 14 79.55 -44.94 3.56
CA PRO A 14 80.33 -44.45 4.69
C PRO A 14 81.45 -45.45 4.96
N THR A 15 82.69 -45.08 4.65
CA THR A 15 83.87 -45.82 5.10
C THR A 15 83.92 -45.83 6.62
N GLU A 16 84.11 -47.01 7.20
CA GLU A 16 84.32 -47.20 8.64
C GLU A 16 85.34 -46.19 9.17
N PRO A 17 85.05 -45.48 10.28
CA PRO A 17 86.00 -44.58 10.86
C PRO A 17 87.19 -45.40 11.38
N GLN A 18 88.35 -45.20 10.76
CA GLN A 18 89.62 -45.67 11.27
C GLN A 18 89.79 -45.15 12.69
N ALA A 19 89.58 -46.06 13.65
CA ALA A 19 89.86 -45.88 15.06
C ALA A 19 91.37 -45.77 15.28
N PHE A 20 91.97 -44.65 14.88
CA PHE A 20 93.33 -44.28 15.23
C PHE A 20 93.32 -43.33 16.45
N ARG A 21 93.44 -43.95 17.63
CA ARG A 21 94.37 -43.55 18.70
C ARG A 21 94.41 -42.07 19.16
N GLU A 22 93.28 -41.44 19.44
CA GLU A 22 93.23 -40.18 20.22
C GLU A 22 92.46 -40.29 21.55
N ALA A 23 92.31 -41.51 22.08
CA ALA A 23 91.52 -41.78 23.29
C ALA A 23 92.22 -41.48 24.63
N LYS A 24 93.07 -40.44 24.74
CA LYS A 24 93.69 -40.08 26.04
C LYS A 24 93.77 -38.59 26.39
N TRP A 25 93.18 -37.68 25.61
CA TRP A 25 93.19 -36.23 25.93
C TRP A 25 91.80 -35.60 26.13
N THR A 26 90.71 -36.38 26.14
CA THR A 26 89.34 -35.86 26.36
C THR A 26 88.85 -35.96 27.80
N ALA A 27 89.70 -36.42 28.74
CA ALA A 27 89.33 -36.64 30.14
C ALA A 27 89.86 -35.56 31.10
N TYR A 28 90.49 -34.49 30.61
CA TYR A 28 90.76 -33.32 31.43
C TYR A 28 89.59 -32.35 31.27
N ARG A 29 88.64 -32.41 32.20
CA ARG A 29 87.63 -31.37 32.34
C ARG A 29 88.27 -30.20 33.06
N ASP A 30 88.39 -29.08 32.36
CA ASP A 30 88.86 -27.86 32.97
C ASP A 30 87.82 -27.42 34.03
N PRO A 31 88.20 -27.33 35.33
CA PRO A 31 87.29 -26.85 36.38
C PRO A 31 86.70 -25.47 36.09
N LEU A 32 87.41 -24.63 35.32
CA LEU A 32 86.92 -23.32 34.91
C LEU A 32 85.79 -23.44 33.88
N GLU A 33 85.89 -24.35 32.91
CA GLU A 33 84.82 -24.60 31.93
C GLU A 33 83.57 -25.19 32.57
N GLU A 34 83.72 -26.09 33.56
CA GLU A 34 82.59 -26.63 34.31
C GLU A 34 81.89 -25.53 35.10
N TRP A 35 82.66 -24.69 35.79
CA TRP A 35 82.11 -23.54 36.51
C TRP A 35 81.37 -22.58 35.58
N GLU A 36 81.92 -22.25 34.41
CA GLU A 36 81.24 -21.41 33.43
C GLU A 36 79.94 -22.04 32.91
N ARG A 37 79.95 -23.35 32.67
CA ARG A 37 78.78 -24.09 32.19
C ARG A 37 77.68 -24.09 33.25
N GLU A 38 78.03 -24.32 34.51
CA GLU A 38 77.11 -24.24 35.64
C GLU A 38 76.60 -22.81 35.86
N ALA A 39 77.46 -21.80 35.76
CA ALA A 39 77.08 -20.39 35.88
C ALA A 39 76.11 -19.97 34.77
N LYS A 40 76.38 -20.37 33.52
CA LYS A 40 75.49 -20.15 32.37
C LYS A 40 74.15 -20.86 32.59
N GLN A 41 74.14 -22.13 32.99
CA GLN A 41 72.91 -22.85 33.32
C GLN A 41 72.13 -22.22 34.48
N ALA A 42 72.81 -21.78 35.54
CA ALA A 42 72.18 -21.11 36.68
C ALA A 42 71.57 -19.77 36.27
N SER A 43 72.25 -18.99 35.42
CA SER A 43 71.73 -17.73 34.87
C SER A 43 70.48 -17.96 34.02
N LEU A 44 70.47 -18.99 33.17
CA LEU A 44 69.32 -19.36 32.34
C LEU A 44 68.13 -19.82 33.19
N ARG A 45 68.37 -20.58 34.27
CA ARG A 45 67.31 -20.97 35.21
C ARG A 45 66.72 -19.75 35.93
N ARG A 46 67.55 -18.79 36.36
CA ARG A 46 67.08 -17.54 36.97
C ARG A 46 66.27 -16.70 35.98
N ALA A 47 66.75 -16.58 34.74
CA ALA A 47 66.04 -15.87 33.67
C ALA A 47 64.68 -16.52 33.39
N HIS A 48 64.63 -17.84 33.21
CA HIS A 48 63.37 -18.56 33.01
C HIS A 48 62.41 -18.42 34.20
N ASN A 49 62.90 -18.53 35.44
CA ASN A 49 62.05 -18.35 36.61
C ASN A 49 61.51 -16.92 36.70
N SER A 50 62.33 -15.90 36.40
CA SER A 50 61.88 -14.50 36.38
C SER A 50 60.85 -14.24 35.28
N PHE A 51 61.03 -14.84 34.10
CA PHE A 51 60.10 -14.74 32.99
C PHE A 51 58.75 -15.40 33.33
N ARG A 52 58.75 -16.62 33.88
CA ARG A 52 57.51 -17.30 34.31
C ARG A 52 56.76 -16.52 35.39
N LEU A 53 57.48 -15.89 36.34
CA LEU A 53 56.85 -15.04 37.35
C LEU A 53 56.23 -13.79 36.73
N HIS A 54 56.91 -13.19 35.75
CA HIS A 54 56.41 -12.02 35.03
C HIS A 54 55.17 -12.37 34.20
N GLU A 55 55.21 -13.48 33.47
CA GLU A 55 54.09 -14.01 32.68
C GLU A 55 52.87 -14.28 33.57
N SER A 56 53.06 -14.96 34.71
CA SER A 56 51.99 -15.20 35.69
C SER A 56 51.38 -13.89 36.22
N ARG A 57 52.20 -12.88 36.51
CA ARG A 57 51.71 -11.55 36.96
C ARG A 57 50.91 -10.84 35.86
N VAL A 58 51.36 -10.92 34.61
CA VAL A 58 50.66 -10.32 33.46
C VAL A 58 49.33 -11.03 33.20
N GLU A 59 49.28 -12.36 33.28
CA GLU A 59 48.04 -13.13 33.15
C GLU A 59 47.05 -12.80 34.27
N GLN A 60 47.52 -12.68 35.51
CA GLN A 60 46.67 -12.30 36.64
C GLN A 60 46.08 -10.90 36.46
N GLN A 61 46.87 -9.94 35.97
CA GLN A 61 46.38 -8.60 35.63
C GLN A 61 45.35 -8.62 34.49
N ARG A 62 45.55 -9.44 33.44
CA ARG A 62 44.59 -9.60 32.35
C ARG A 62 43.26 -10.18 32.85
N ARG A 63 43.30 -11.22 33.69
CA ARG A 63 42.10 -11.82 34.29
C ARG A 63 41.34 -10.84 35.17
N SER A 64 42.05 -10.06 36.00
CA SER A 64 41.43 -9.02 36.84
C SER A 64 40.73 -7.96 35.99
N LYS A 65 41.38 -7.47 34.93
CA LYS A 65 40.77 -6.47 34.03
C LYS A 65 39.57 -7.03 33.27
N GLN A 66 39.63 -8.28 32.83
CA GLN A 66 38.49 -8.93 32.16
C GLN A 66 37.29 -9.06 33.10
N GLN A 67 37.50 -9.41 34.37
CA GLN A 67 36.43 -9.46 35.36
C GLN A 67 35.82 -8.09 35.64
N GLU A 68 36.65 -7.04 35.71
CA GLU A 68 36.18 -5.66 35.89
C GLU A 68 35.34 -5.19 34.70
N ILE A 69 35.78 -5.47 33.46
CA ILE A 69 35.02 -5.15 32.25
C ILE A 69 33.66 -5.88 32.25
N LEU A 70 33.66 -7.19 32.54
CA LEU A 70 32.42 -7.96 32.60
C LEU A 70 31.44 -7.40 33.63
N ARG A 71 31.94 -7.00 34.80
CA ARG A 71 31.12 -6.37 35.84
C ARG A 71 30.55 -5.03 35.40
N THR A 72 31.34 -4.18 34.72
CA THR A 72 30.82 -2.91 34.18
C THR A 72 29.76 -3.11 33.10
N ILE A 73 29.90 -4.16 32.27
CA ILE A 73 28.91 -4.52 31.26
C ILE A 73 27.63 -4.99 31.95
N GLU A 74 27.71 -5.86 32.96
CA GLU A 74 26.56 -6.34 33.72
C GLU A 74 25.83 -5.19 34.45
N GLU A 75 26.57 -4.28 35.07
CA GLU A 75 26.01 -3.07 35.69
C GLU A 75 25.34 -2.14 34.66
N SER A 76 25.87 -2.02 33.44
CA SER A 76 25.24 -1.25 32.37
C SER A 76 23.96 -1.92 31.85
N GLN A 77 23.99 -3.24 31.64
CA GLN A 77 22.82 -4.01 31.21
C GLN A 77 21.70 -3.97 32.26
N SER A 78 22.05 -4.04 33.54
CA SER A 78 21.06 -3.91 34.62
C SER A 78 20.38 -2.54 34.63
N ARG A 79 21.12 -1.46 34.33
CA ARG A 79 20.53 -0.11 34.22
C ARG A 79 19.62 0.03 33.01
N GLU A 80 20.03 -0.50 31.87
CA GLU A 80 19.21 -0.51 30.65
C GLU A 80 17.90 -1.29 30.87
N VAL A 81 17.96 -2.44 31.56
CA VAL A 81 16.75 -3.20 31.92
C VAL A 81 15.83 -2.39 32.84
N GLU A 82 16.36 -1.73 33.88
CA GLU A 82 15.56 -0.86 34.76
C GLU A 82 14.92 0.33 34.02
N GLU A 83 15.62 0.91 33.04
CA GLU A 83 15.08 2.00 32.21
C GLU A 83 13.96 1.50 31.28
N VAL A 84 14.13 0.33 30.67
CA VAL A 84 13.09 -0.32 29.86
C VAL A 84 11.87 -0.68 30.72
N GLU A 85 12.07 -1.23 31.92
CA GLU A 85 10.97 -1.53 32.84
C GLU A 85 10.20 -0.28 33.26
N LYS A 86 10.89 0.84 33.54
CA LYS A 86 10.24 2.13 33.83
C LYS A 86 9.46 2.66 32.64
N LEU A 87 10.01 2.56 31.43
CA LEU A 87 9.32 2.98 30.21
C LEU A 87 8.06 2.14 29.98
N LEU A 88 8.15 0.82 30.10
CA LEU A 88 7.00 -0.08 29.97
C LEU A 88 5.93 0.19 31.04
N ALA A 89 6.33 0.48 32.28
CA ALA A 89 5.41 0.88 33.33
C ALA A 89 4.69 2.20 33.00
N SER A 90 5.41 3.19 32.45
CA SER A 90 4.80 4.46 32.04
C SER A 90 3.83 4.29 30.86
N MET A 91 4.14 3.41 29.89
CA MET A 91 3.25 3.11 28.77
C MET A 91 1.98 2.40 29.23
N ARG A 92 2.06 1.49 30.22
CA ARG A 92 0.87 0.84 30.79
C ARG A 92 -0.08 1.86 31.44
N VAL A 93 0.47 2.83 32.19
CA VAL A 93 -0.34 3.90 32.79
C VAL A 93 -0.99 4.78 31.72
N GLN A 94 -0.28 5.08 30.63
CA GLN A 94 -0.84 5.83 29.50
C GLN A 94 -1.97 5.05 28.80
N GLN A 95 -1.78 3.76 28.56
CA GLN A 95 -2.80 2.89 27.98
C GLN A 95 -4.05 2.80 28.86
N GLU A 96 -3.88 2.67 30.18
CA GLU A 96 -5.03 2.67 31.11
C GLU A 96 -5.82 3.98 31.10
N GLU A 97 -5.13 5.12 30.94
CA GLU A 97 -5.76 6.43 30.83
C GLU A 97 -6.49 6.60 29.50
N GLU A 98 -5.88 6.19 28.38
CA GLU A 98 -6.51 6.18 27.07
C GLU A 98 -7.75 5.28 27.04
N ASP A 99 -7.65 4.07 27.60
CA ASP A 99 -8.77 3.14 27.75
C ASP A 99 -9.90 3.73 28.59
N ARG A 100 -9.57 4.49 29.64
CA ARG A 100 -10.57 5.19 30.46
C ARG A 100 -11.29 6.25 29.65
N VAL A 101 -10.56 7.09 28.92
CA VAL A 101 -11.11 8.13 28.05
C VAL A 101 -11.99 7.51 26.95
N LEU A 102 -11.55 6.42 26.33
CA LEU A 102 -12.31 5.70 25.32
C LEU A 102 -13.61 5.11 25.88
N LYS A 103 -13.58 4.53 27.09
CA LYS A 103 -14.78 4.04 27.79
C LYS A 103 -15.76 5.17 28.09
N GLU A 104 -15.28 6.31 28.60
CA GLU A 104 -16.12 7.48 28.88
C GLU A 104 -16.75 8.05 27.60
N ALA A 105 -15.97 8.17 26.53
CA ALA A 105 -16.46 8.62 25.22
C ALA A 105 -17.49 7.64 24.64
N HIS A 106 -17.26 6.33 24.80
CA HIS A 106 -18.20 5.30 24.37
C HIS A 106 -19.52 5.36 25.14
N GLU A 107 -19.48 5.49 26.48
CA GLU A 107 -20.68 5.65 27.31
C GLU A 107 -21.41 6.97 27.02
N HIS A 108 -20.69 8.04 26.65
CA HIS A 108 -21.30 9.28 26.19
C HIS A 108 -22.03 9.11 24.85
N ARG A 109 -21.39 8.48 23.85
CA ARG A 109 -22.02 8.17 22.55
C ARG A 109 -23.24 7.28 22.72
N LYS A 110 -23.15 6.26 23.57
CA LYS A 110 -24.26 5.36 23.87
C LYS A 110 -25.44 6.12 24.48
N ARG A 111 -25.21 7.01 25.44
CA ARG A 111 -26.27 7.88 26.01
C ARG A 111 -26.92 8.77 24.95
N ASN A 112 -26.12 9.44 24.12
CA ASN A 112 -26.64 10.27 23.03
C ASN A 112 -27.47 9.47 22.01
N LEU A 113 -27.07 8.23 21.71
CA LEU A 113 -27.82 7.34 20.84
C LEU A 113 -29.19 6.98 21.45
N TRP A 114 -29.21 6.61 22.73
CA TRP A 114 -30.47 6.33 23.43
C TRP A 114 -31.40 7.54 23.49
N GLU A 115 -30.87 8.73 23.75
CA GLU A 115 -31.66 9.97 23.72
C GLU A 115 -32.27 10.23 22.33
N ARG A 116 -31.55 9.95 21.23
CA ARG A 116 -32.08 10.07 19.86
C ARG A 116 -33.18 9.04 19.58
N VAL A 117 -33.01 7.81 20.05
CA VAL A 117 -34.03 6.75 19.93
C VAL A 117 -35.29 7.13 20.70
N ASP A 118 -35.15 7.63 21.93
CA ASP A 118 -36.29 8.08 22.74
C ASP A 118 -37.01 9.26 22.09
N GLN A 119 -36.28 10.21 21.51
CA GLN A 119 -36.87 11.33 20.76
C GLN A 119 -37.61 10.86 19.50
N ALA A 120 -37.06 9.88 18.77
CA ALA A 120 -37.70 9.31 17.59
C ALA A 120 -38.99 8.56 17.96
N LEU A 121 -38.97 7.75 19.03
CA LEU A 121 -40.15 7.06 19.56
C LEU A 121 -41.22 8.05 20.04
N ALA A 122 -40.82 9.17 20.68
CA ALA A 122 -41.75 10.21 21.11
C ALA A 122 -42.41 10.93 19.92
N LEU A 123 -41.66 11.22 18.85
CA LEU A 123 -42.20 11.78 17.62
C LEU A 123 -43.15 10.80 16.93
N GLU A 124 -42.78 9.51 16.86
CA GLU A 124 -43.64 8.48 16.28
C GLU A 124 -44.95 8.33 17.05
N ALA A 125 -44.90 8.25 18.39
CA ALA A 125 -46.09 8.22 19.24
C ALA A 125 -46.97 9.47 19.06
N GLN A 126 -46.37 10.66 18.91
CA GLN A 126 -47.11 11.89 18.63
C GLN A 126 -47.78 11.86 17.25
N THR A 127 -47.11 11.32 16.22
CA THR A 127 -47.69 11.19 14.89
C THR A 127 -48.83 10.17 14.84
N GLN A 128 -48.70 9.04 15.55
CA GLN A 128 -49.76 8.04 15.70
C GLN A 128 -50.97 8.63 16.43
N ALA A 129 -50.77 9.34 17.54
CA ALA A 129 -51.85 10.02 18.26
C ALA A 129 -52.57 11.07 17.39
N ARG A 130 -51.84 11.83 16.55
CA ARG A 130 -52.43 12.77 15.59
C ARG A 130 -53.21 12.06 14.47
N ALA A 131 -52.73 10.92 13.99
CA ALA A 131 -53.42 10.12 12.99
C ALA A 131 -54.71 9.49 13.56
N GLU A 132 -54.68 9.01 14.79
CA GLU A 132 -55.86 8.49 15.49
C GLU A 132 -56.88 9.60 15.79
N ALA A 133 -56.42 10.79 16.22
CA ALA A 133 -57.29 11.95 16.41
C ALA A 133 -57.97 12.38 15.10
N LYS A 134 -57.25 12.40 13.98
CA LYS A 134 -57.84 12.67 12.64
C LYS A 134 -58.86 11.61 12.24
N ARG A 135 -58.58 10.32 12.49
CA ARG A 135 -59.54 9.24 12.22
C ARG A 135 -60.82 9.36 13.05
N LEU A 136 -60.71 9.76 14.32
CA LEU A 136 -61.87 10.02 15.18
C LEU A 136 -62.65 11.27 14.73
N GLU A 137 -61.98 12.31 14.25
CA GLU A 137 -62.63 13.51 13.72
C GLU A 137 -63.34 13.25 12.37
N GLU A 138 -62.71 12.49 11.48
CA GLU A 138 -63.33 12.04 10.22
C GLU A 138 -64.52 11.10 10.46
N ALA A 139 -64.44 10.22 11.45
CA ALA A 139 -65.56 9.38 11.87
C ALA A 139 -66.71 10.19 12.48
N ARG A 140 -66.43 11.28 13.21
CA ARG A 140 -67.46 12.23 13.68
C ARG A 140 -68.09 13.01 12.54
N LYS A 141 -67.30 13.51 11.58
CA LYS A 141 -67.81 14.23 10.40
C LYS A 141 -68.69 13.35 9.52
N ARG A 142 -68.36 12.07 9.33
CA ARG A 142 -69.21 11.12 8.59
C ARG A 142 -70.56 10.87 9.29
N LYS A 143 -70.58 10.80 10.62
CA LYS A 143 -71.83 10.68 11.39
C LYS A 143 -72.68 11.95 11.35
N GLU A 144 -72.05 13.13 11.37
CA GLU A 144 -72.76 14.41 11.20
C GLU A 144 -73.28 14.62 9.76
N GLU A 145 -72.57 14.11 8.74
CA GLU A 145 -73.04 14.13 7.35
C GLU A 145 -74.18 13.12 7.10
N GLU A 146 -74.16 11.95 7.73
CA GLU A 146 -75.29 11.01 7.70
C GLU A 146 -76.53 11.56 8.43
N GLU A 147 -76.36 12.20 9.60
CA GLU A 147 -77.48 12.86 10.31
C GLU A 147 -78.03 14.08 9.54
N ARG A 148 -77.17 14.85 8.85
CA ARG A 148 -77.61 15.95 7.97
C ARG A 148 -78.34 15.44 6.73
N TRP A 149 -77.89 14.33 6.14
CA TRP A 149 -78.56 13.70 5.00
C TRP A 149 -79.92 13.11 5.38
N GLU A 150 -80.06 12.54 6.57
CA GLU A 150 -81.35 12.06 7.10
C GLU A 150 -82.30 13.21 7.48
N ALA A 151 -81.79 14.30 8.07
CA ALA A 151 -82.58 15.51 8.34
C ALA A 151 -83.05 16.23 7.05
N GLU A 152 -82.22 16.23 6.00
CA GLU A 152 -82.55 16.81 4.70
C GLU A 152 -83.56 15.95 3.92
N ARG A 153 -83.53 14.62 4.06
CA ARG A 153 -84.57 13.73 3.51
C ARG A 153 -85.94 13.90 4.18
N VAL A 154 -85.99 14.14 5.49
CA VAL A 154 -87.26 14.39 6.21
C VAL A 154 -87.81 15.80 5.91
N ALA A 155 -86.94 16.81 5.75
CA ALA A 155 -87.35 18.16 5.35
C ALA A 155 -87.77 18.28 3.87
N ALA A 156 -87.19 17.48 2.97
CA ALA A 156 -87.57 17.43 1.55
C ALA A 156 -88.91 16.69 1.31
N GLU A 157 -89.29 15.74 2.18
CA GLU A 157 -90.59 15.06 2.10
C GLU A 157 -91.75 15.92 2.65
N GLN A 158 -91.48 16.86 3.57
CA GLN A 158 -92.47 17.85 4.02
C GLN A 158 -92.62 19.06 3.07
N ARG A 159 -91.54 19.54 2.43
CA ARG A 159 -91.65 20.65 1.46
C ARG A 159 -92.29 20.26 0.13
N ARG A 160 -92.23 18.99 -0.25
CA ARG A 160 -92.89 18.49 -1.47
C ARG A 160 -94.42 18.34 -1.33
N ARG A 161 -94.97 18.44 -0.12
CA ARG A 161 -96.44 18.49 0.13
C ARG A 161 -97.00 19.91 0.22
N GLU A 162 -96.18 20.93 0.44
CA GLU A 162 -96.64 22.34 0.52
C GLU A 162 -96.41 23.14 -0.77
N GLU A 163 -95.64 22.61 -1.73
CA GLU A 163 -95.34 23.30 -3.00
C GLU A 163 -96.28 22.95 -4.17
N GLN A 164 -97.29 22.09 -3.94
CA GLN A 164 -98.40 21.87 -4.91
C GLN A 164 -99.59 22.84 -4.74
N GLU A 165 -99.60 23.69 -3.70
CA GLU A 165 -100.73 24.62 -3.45
C GLU A 165 -100.38 26.10 -3.65
N ARG A 166 -99.12 26.44 -3.97
CA ARG A 166 -98.70 27.85 -4.16
C ARG A 166 -98.08 28.17 -5.52
N GLN A 167 -98.51 27.47 -6.57
CA GLN A 167 -98.20 27.80 -7.97
C GLN A 167 -99.47 28.13 -8.78
N ALA A 168 -100.34 28.98 -8.23
CA ALA A 168 -101.48 29.54 -8.97
C ALA A 168 -101.52 31.07 -9.03
N ARG A 169 -100.52 31.81 -8.51
CA ARG A 169 -100.47 33.28 -8.71
C ARG A 169 -99.04 33.73 -8.98
N GLU A 170 -98.74 33.88 -10.28
CA GLU A 170 -98.50 35.17 -10.94
C GLU A 170 -97.11 35.73 -10.62
N ALA A 171 -96.13 35.49 -11.49
CA ALA A 171 -95.88 36.35 -12.65
C ALA A 171 -95.59 37.81 -12.26
N LYS A 172 -94.46 38.05 -11.58
CA LYS A 172 -93.67 39.30 -11.63
C LYS A 172 -92.34 39.11 -10.89
N GLN A 173 -91.32 38.61 -11.59
CA GLN A 173 -89.89 38.96 -11.39
C GLN A 173 -89.01 38.24 -12.43
N LYS A 174 -89.36 38.39 -13.72
CA LYS A 174 -88.54 37.94 -14.86
C LYS A 174 -87.48 38.98 -15.28
N GLU A 175 -86.86 39.68 -14.33
CA GLU A 175 -85.80 40.67 -14.63
C GLU A 175 -84.55 40.52 -13.74
N GLU A 176 -84.54 39.61 -12.75
CA GLU A 176 -83.38 39.36 -11.89
C GLU A 176 -82.59 38.10 -12.28
N GLU A 177 -83.14 37.27 -13.18
CA GLU A 177 -82.53 36.01 -13.63
C GLU A 177 -81.50 36.19 -14.77
N GLU A 178 -81.57 37.26 -15.56
CA GLU A 178 -80.58 37.53 -16.61
C GLU A 178 -79.28 38.18 -16.09
N ARG A 179 -79.30 38.85 -14.92
CA ARG A 179 -78.10 39.47 -14.35
C ARG A 179 -77.20 38.45 -13.65
N LYS A 180 -77.78 37.46 -12.98
CA LYS A 180 -77.04 36.37 -12.32
C LYS A 180 -76.38 35.40 -13.31
N GLN A 181 -77.00 35.13 -14.46
CA GLN A 181 -76.43 34.24 -15.48
C GLN A 181 -75.24 34.84 -16.26
N ARG A 182 -75.14 36.18 -16.35
CA ARG A 182 -73.99 36.86 -17.00
C ARG A 182 -72.78 37.00 -16.07
N GLU A 183 -73.01 37.19 -14.77
CA GLU A 183 -71.95 37.28 -13.76
C GLU A 183 -71.33 35.91 -13.44
N GLU A 184 -72.13 34.83 -13.48
CA GLU A 184 -71.66 33.45 -13.28
C GLU A 184 -70.85 32.91 -14.49
N LYS A 185 -71.20 33.31 -15.72
CA LYS A 185 -70.41 32.97 -16.92
C LYS A 185 -69.04 33.66 -16.95
N LEU A 186 -68.97 34.94 -16.57
CA LEU A 186 -67.71 35.69 -16.52
C LEU A 186 -66.77 35.16 -15.43
N ARG A 187 -67.29 34.72 -14.28
CA ARG A 187 -66.47 34.11 -13.22
C ARG A 187 -65.94 32.73 -13.60
N ARG A 188 -66.77 31.91 -14.26
CA ARG A 188 -66.34 30.60 -14.78
C ARG A 188 -65.28 30.71 -15.88
N GLU A 189 -65.40 31.69 -16.79
CA GLU A 189 -64.38 31.92 -17.82
C GLU A 189 -63.06 32.47 -17.27
N GLN A 190 -63.07 33.23 -16.16
CA GLN A 190 -61.85 33.69 -15.49
C GLN A 190 -61.19 32.56 -14.69
N GLU A 191 -61.96 31.77 -13.93
CA GLU A 191 -61.45 30.62 -13.19
C GLU A 191 -60.88 29.53 -14.13
N GLU A 192 -61.48 29.33 -15.31
CA GLU A 192 -61.00 28.36 -16.31
C GLU A 192 -59.71 28.85 -17.02
N LYS A 193 -59.58 30.15 -17.27
CA LYS A 193 -58.34 30.74 -17.82
C LYS A 193 -57.19 30.70 -16.82
N GLU A 194 -57.43 31.01 -15.55
CA GLU A 194 -56.41 30.92 -14.50
C GLU A 194 -56.00 29.48 -14.20
N ALA A 195 -56.93 28.53 -14.23
CA ALA A 195 -56.63 27.11 -14.08
C ALA A 195 -55.85 26.55 -15.29
N ALA A 196 -56.16 27.00 -16.51
CA ALA A 196 -55.43 26.62 -17.72
C ALA A 196 -54.00 27.21 -17.72
N GLU A 197 -53.82 28.45 -17.26
CA GLU A 197 -52.51 29.10 -17.17
C GLU A 197 -51.63 28.46 -16.08
N LYS A 198 -52.18 28.17 -14.89
CA LYS A 198 -51.46 27.43 -13.83
C LYS A 198 -51.03 26.04 -14.30
N ARG A 199 -51.91 25.29 -14.99
CA ARG A 199 -51.57 23.98 -15.56
C ARG A 199 -50.48 24.06 -16.63
N ARG A 200 -50.43 25.14 -17.42
CA ARG A 200 -49.36 25.35 -18.40
C ARG A 200 -48.02 25.65 -17.73
N VAL A 201 -48.00 26.52 -16.72
CA VAL A 201 -46.78 26.86 -15.98
C VAL A 201 -46.25 25.65 -15.20
N GLU A 202 -47.12 24.87 -14.55
CA GLU A 202 -46.74 23.64 -13.86
C GLU A 202 -46.23 22.56 -14.82
N ALA A 203 -46.86 22.40 -15.99
CA ALA A 203 -46.41 21.46 -17.01
C ALA A 203 -45.06 21.87 -17.63
N GLU A 204 -44.83 23.17 -17.84
CA GLU A 204 -43.57 23.71 -18.36
C GLU A 204 -42.45 23.58 -17.32
N ALA A 205 -42.71 23.87 -16.04
CA ALA A 205 -41.76 23.64 -14.95
C ALA A 205 -41.41 22.16 -14.79
N ALA A 206 -42.40 21.26 -14.83
CA ALA A 206 -42.19 19.82 -14.76
C ALA A 206 -41.42 19.27 -15.98
N ALA A 207 -41.69 19.80 -17.19
CA ALA A 207 -40.97 19.44 -18.41
C ALA A 207 -39.49 19.90 -18.34
N THR A 208 -39.25 21.10 -17.81
CA THR A 208 -37.89 21.64 -17.65
C THR A 208 -37.09 20.84 -16.62
N GLN A 209 -37.70 20.46 -15.49
CA GLN A 209 -37.07 19.60 -14.48
C GLN A 209 -36.77 18.20 -15.03
N ARG A 210 -37.72 17.59 -15.77
CA ARG A 210 -37.50 16.28 -16.41
C ARG A 210 -36.40 16.35 -17.48
N ALA A 211 -36.33 17.42 -18.26
CA ALA A 211 -35.27 17.61 -19.25
C ALA A 211 -33.89 17.78 -18.59
N GLN A 212 -33.79 18.56 -17.51
CA GLN A 212 -32.56 18.71 -16.73
C GLN A 212 -32.13 17.39 -16.07
N GLN A 213 -33.08 16.60 -15.54
CA GLN A 213 -32.78 15.32 -14.92
C GLN A 213 -32.38 14.26 -15.96
N ALA A 214 -33.06 14.20 -17.11
CA ALA A 214 -32.68 13.34 -18.22
C ALA A 214 -31.30 13.70 -18.81
N GLN A 215 -30.95 14.99 -18.84
CA GLN A 215 -29.63 15.45 -19.28
C GLN A 215 -28.54 15.05 -18.28
N LYS A 216 -28.77 15.22 -16.97
CA LYS A 216 -27.85 14.75 -15.91
C LYS A 216 -27.66 13.23 -15.97
N GLU A 217 -28.75 12.47 -16.10
CA GLU A 217 -28.70 11.02 -16.26
C GLU A 217 -27.97 10.59 -17.54
N ALA A 218 -28.15 11.32 -18.66
CA ALA A 218 -27.46 11.02 -19.91
C ALA A 218 -25.95 11.30 -19.80
N GLU A 219 -25.55 12.41 -19.16
CA GLU A 219 -24.15 12.72 -18.87
C GLU A 219 -23.53 11.70 -17.91
N GLU A 220 -24.25 11.29 -16.86
CA GLU A 220 -23.81 10.20 -15.97
C GLU A 220 -23.69 8.87 -16.71
N ARG A 221 -24.64 8.52 -17.58
CA ARG A 221 -24.54 7.31 -18.41
C ARG A 221 -23.34 7.37 -19.35
N GLN A 222 -23.06 8.50 -19.99
CA GLN A 222 -21.88 8.65 -20.85
C GLN A 222 -20.57 8.58 -20.05
N LYS A 223 -20.51 9.21 -18.88
CA LYS A 223 -19.36 9.10 -17.96
C LYS A 223 -19.15 7.65 -17.51
N ASN A 224 -20.23 6.97 -17.11
CA ASN A 224 -20.20 5.57 -16.69
C ASN A 224 -19.84 4.64 -17.85
N GLN A 225 -20.28 4.90 -19.09
CA GLN A 225 -19.90 4.11 -20.26
C GLN A 225 -18.41 4.22 -20.58
N ARG A 226 -17.87 5.44 -20.61
CA ARG A 226 -16.43 5.65 -20.83
C ARG A 226 -15.60 5.00 -19.73
N TRP A 227 -16.10 5.02 -18.49
CA TRP A 227 -15.46 4.35 -17.36
C TRP A 227 -15.56 2.83 -17.44
N THR A 228 -16.69 2.28 -17.87
CA THR A 228 -16.87 0.83 -18.06
C THR A 228 -15.84 0.30 -19.07
N VAL A 229 -15.58 1.05 -20.15
CA VAL A 229 -14.52 0.72 -21.11
C VAL A 229 -13.15 0.75 -20.43
N TRP A 230 -12.84 1.81 -19.68
CA TRP A 230 -11.56 1.93 -18.97
C TRP A 230 -11.30 0.82 -17.95
N THR A 231 -12.29 0.48 -17.11
CA THR A 231 -12.18 -0.62 -16.17
C THR A 231 -12.06 -1.97 -16.88
N SER A 232 -12.73 -2.13 -18.03
CA SER A 232 -12.60 -3.35 -18.85
C SER A 232 -11.21 -3.51 -19.47
N GLU A 233 -10.54 -2.41 -19.85
CA GLU A 233 -9.16 -2.44 -20.35
C GLU A 233 -8.19 -2.87 -19.24
N LEU A 234 -8.34 -2.31 -18.03
CA LEU A 234 -7.54 -2.71 -16.86
C LEU A 234 -7.81 -4.17 -16.44
N GLN A 235 -9.05 -4.64 -16.56
CA GLN A 235 -9.41 -6.03 -16.33
C GLN A 235 -8.73 -6.96 -17.33
N GLN A 236 -8.79 -6.65 -18.62
CA GLN A 236 -8.14 -7.44 -19.67
C GLN A 236 -6.62 -7.46 -19.49
N GLU A 237 -6.00 -6.31 -19.20
CA GLU A 237 -4.57 -6.22 -18.89
C GLU A 237 -4.22 -7.10 -17.69
N SER A 238 -5.02 -7.05 -16.63
CA SER A 238 -4.84 -7.88 -15.43
C SER A 238 -4.93 -9.38 -15.74
N GLU A 239 -5.93 -9.81 -16.50
CA GLU A 239 -6.12 -11.22 -16.89
C GLU A 239 -4.96 -11.73 -17.75
N GLU A 240 -4.52 -10.93 -18.73
CA GLU A 240 -3.36 -11.26 -19.57
C GLU A 240 -2.09 -11.42 -18.73
N LEU A 241 -1.88 -10.51 -17.79
CA LEU A 241 -0.74 -10.53 -16.87
C LEU A 241 -0.81 -11.74 -15.92
N ARG A 242 -1.99 -12.08 -15.37
CA ARG A 242 -2.17 -13.31 -14.58
C ARG A 242 -1.86 -14.57 -15.39
N GLY A 243 -2.30 -14.64 -16.64
CA GLY A 243 -1.98 -15.76 -17.53
C GLY A 243 -0.46 -15.95 -17.74
N LYS A 244 0.30 -14.86 -17.83
CA LYS A 244 1.77 -14.90 -17.92
C LYS A 244 2.44 -15.38 -16.62
N SER A 245 1.81 -15.17 -15.46
CA SER A 245 2.34 -15.59 -14.16
C SER A 245 2.34 -17.10 -13.95
N GLU A 246 1.40 -17.81 -14.57
CA GLU A 246 1.27 -19.26 -14.48
C GLU A 246 2.51 -20.01 -14.96
N HIS A 247 3.24 -19.46 -15.93
CA HIS A 247 4.48 -20.08 -16.40
C HIS A 247 5.55 -20.14 -15.31
N MET A 248 5.71 -19.06 -14.52
CA MET A 248 6.68 -19.04 -13.42
C MET A 248 6.24 -19.93 -12.26
N ARG A 249 4.94 -20.05 -11.98
CA ARG A 249 4.42 -21.00 -10.99
C ARG A 249 4.72 -22.44 -11.38
N LYS A 250 4.43 -22.80 -12.64
CA LYS A 250 4.75 -24.14 -13.19
C LYS A 250 6.24 -24.43 -13.17
N ALA A 251 7.09 -23.42 -13.42
CA ALA A 251 8.54 -23.58 -13.30
C ALA A 251 8.98 -23.90 -11.86
N VAL A 252 8.32 -23.31 -10.85
CA VAL A 252 8.57 -23.65 -9.44
C VAL A 252 8.17 -25.09 -9.14
N GLU A 253 6.96 -25.50 -9.54
CA GLU A 253 6.49 -26.89 -9.40
C GLU A 253 7.44 -27.87 -10.11
N ALA A 254 7.92 -27.55 -11.31
CA ALA A 254 8.85 -28.38 -12.06
C ALA A 254 10.22 -28.55 -11.36
N VAL A 255 10.73 -27.51 -10.70
CA VAL A 255 12.03 -27.57 -10.00
C VAL A 255 11.89 -28.21 -8.62
N ASP A 256 10.90 -27.82 -7.82
CA ASP A 256 10.75 -28.32 -6.45
C ASP A 256 10.15 -29.73 -6.43
N GLU A 257 9.03 -29.94 -7.12
CA GLU A 257 8.26 -31.19 -7.10
C GLU A 257 8.58 -32.12 -8.28
N GLY A 258 9.01 -31.56 -9.42
CA GLY A 258 9.25 -32.33 -10.65
C GLY A 258 10.53 -33.18 -10.65
N GLU A 259 10.73 -33.94 -11.72
CA GLU A 259 11.87 -34.87 -11.90
C GLU A 259 13.17 -34.18 -12.38
N LYS A 260 13.38 -32.89 -12.06
CA LYS A 260 14.63 -32.22 -12.43
C LYS A 260 15.84 -32.87 -11.73
N PRO A 261 17.01 -32.96 -12.39
CA PRO A 261 18.20 -33.56 -11.78
C PRO A 261 18.57 -32.89 -10.45
N ARG A 262 19.02 -33.68 -9.47
CA ARG A 262 19.40 -33.17 -8.15
C ARG A 262 20.46 -32.06 -8.19
N SER A 263 21.35 -32.10 -9.18
CA SER A 263 22.34 -31.05 -9.43
C SER A 263 21.69 -29.71 -9.79
N VAL A 264 20.67 -29.72 -10.64
CA VAL A 264 19.91 -28.52 -11.05
C VAL A 264 19.14 -27.97 -9.86
N LYS A 265 18.40 -28.81 -9.12
CA LYS A 265 17.66 -28.38 -7.92
C LYS A 265 18.58 -27.72 -6.88
N LYS A 266 19.76 -28.30 -6.66
CA LYS A 266 20.76 -27.74 -5.75
C LYS A 266 21.28 -26.39 -6.25
N ALA A 267 21.65 -26.29 -7.54
CA ALA A 267 22.11 -25.05 -8.14
C ALA A 267 21.05 -23.93 -8.04
N CYS A 268 19.78 -24.24 -8.30
CA CYS A 268 18.66 -23.29 -8.15
C CYS A 268 18.52 -22.79 -6.70
N SER A 269 18.58 -23.70 -5.71
CA SER A 269 18.46 -23.34 -4.30
C SER A 269 19.65 -22.49 -3.82
N ASP A 270 20.87 -22.83 -4.25
CA ASP A 270 22.08 -22.07 -3.95
C ASP A 270 22.04 -20.67 -4.59
N ALA A 271 21.63 -20.58 -5.88
CA ALA A 271 21.45 -19.32 -6.59
C ALA A 271 20.37 -18.44 -5.94
N ARG A 272 19.23 -19.02 -5.55
CA ARG A 272 18.17 -18.34 -4.80
C ARG A 272 18.68 -17.75 -3.50
N ARG A 273 19.45 -18.52 -2.72
CA ARG A 273 20.03 -18.06 -1.44
C ARG A 273 21.04 -16.94 -1.66
N ALA A 274 21.90 -17.06 -2.67
CA ALA A 274 22.88 -16.04 -3.03
C ALA A 274 22.21 -14.74 -3.49
N MET A 275 21.18 -14.84 -4.33
CA MET A 275 20.36 -13.72 -4.79
C MET A 275 19.66 -13.01 -3.62
N ARG A 276 19.02 -13.76 -2.71
CA ARG A 276 18.39 -13.18 -1.52
C ARG A 276 19.39 -12.42 -0.65
N LYS A 277 20.59 -12.98 -0.46
CA LYS A 277 21.68 -12.31 0.28
C LYS A 277 22.19 -11.06 -0.44
N ALA A 278 22.26 -11.06 -1.77
CA ALA A 278 22.66 -9.87 -2.53
C ALA A 278 21.61 -8.76 -2.40
N LEU A 279 20.32 -9.09 -2.56
CA LEU A 279 19.21 -8.15 -2.42
C LEU A 279 19.08 -7.56 -1.01
N SER A 280 19.46 -8.30 0.04
CA SER A 280 19.49 -7.76 1.40
C SER A 280 20.61 -6.73 1.63
N THR A 281 21.59 -6.63 0.73
CA THR A 281 22.69 -5.66 0.82
C THR A 281 22.44 -4.37 0.04
N ILE A 282 21.27 -4.23 -0.59
CA ILE A 282 20.87 -2.99 -1.26
C ILE A 282 20.87 -1.86 -0.24
N SER A 283 21.60 -0.80 -0.53
CA SER A 283 21.68 0.44 0.23
C SER A 283 21.41 1.63 -0.68
N ARG A 284 21.38 2.85 -0.13
CA ARG A 284 21.16 4.09 -0.91
C ARG A 284 22.33 4.47 -1.84
N GLU A 285 23.47 3.77 -1.75
CA GLU A 285 24.64 4.07 -2.58
C GLU A 285 24.49 3.50 -4.00
N LEU A 286 24.55 4.36 -5.02
CA LEU A 286 24.38 3.96 -6.42
C LEU A 286 25.40 2.89 -6.89
N SER A 287 26.62 2.96 -6.37
CA SER A 287 27.67 1.96 -6.65
C SER A 287 27.26 0.56 -6.15
N VAL A 288 26.62 0.50 -4.97
CA VAL A 288 26.12 -0.73 -4.35
C VAL A 288 24.93 -1.25 -5.14
N ILE A 289 23.99 -0.37 -5.50
CA ILE A 289 22.81 -0.72 -6.31
C ILE A 289 23.25 -1.35 -7.64
N SER A 290 24.16 -0.70 -8.36
CA SER A 290 24.69 -1.18 -9.65
C SER A 290 25.42 -2.52 -9.51
N ARG A 291 26.19 -2.70 -8.43
CA ARG A 291 26.88 -3.96 -8.14
C ARG A 291 25.90 -5.10 -7.85
N VAL A 292 24.86 -4.86 -7.05
CA VAL A 292 23.83 -5.86 -6.73
C VAL A 292 23.05 -6.23 -8.00
N ALA A 293 22.67 -5.26 -8.82
CA ALA A 293 22.04 -5.52 -10.11
C ALA A 293 22.91 -6.44 -10.98
N LYS A 294 24.21 -6.16 -11.14
CA LYS A 294 25.14 -7.03 -11.88
C LYS A 294 25.26 -8.44 -11.31
N GLN A 295 25.25 -8.60 -9.99
CA GLN A 295 25.24 -9.92 -9.35
C GLN A 295 23.96 -10.70 -9.68
N CYS A 296 22.80 -10.04 -9.60
CA CYS A 296 21.53 -10.63 -9.98
C CYS A 296 21.50 -11.04 -11.47
N GLN A 297 22.04 -10.21 -12.37
CA GLN A 297 22.17 -10.57 -13.80
C GLN A 297 22.96 -11.86 -14.00
N GLN A 298 24.07 -12.03 -13.27
CA GLN A 298 24.87 -13.25 -13.33
C GLN A 298 24.09 -14.48 -12.87
N PHE A 299 23.30 -14.37 -11.81
CA PHE A 299 22.45 -15.48 -11.35
C PHE A 299 21.39 -15.87 -12.39
N PHE A 300 20.76 -14.88 -13.05
CA PHE A 300 19.81 -15.15 -14.12
C PHE A 300 20.47 -15.78 -15.35
N ALA A 301 21.64 -15.29 -15.77
CA ALA A 301 22.38 -15.86 -16.88
C ALA A 301 22.74 -17.34 -16.63
N GLN A 302 23.25 -17.65 -15.42
CA GLN A 302 23.56 -19.03 -15.02
C GLN A 302 22.32 -19.92 -15.00
N ALA A 303 21.17 -19.40 -14.53
CA ALA A 303 19.92 -20.13 -14.54
C ALA A 303 19.43 -20.42 -15.98
N ILE A 304 19.52 -19.44 -16.89
CA ILE A 304 19.17 -19.62 -18.31
C ILE A 304 20.05 -20.68 -18.97
N GLU A 305 21.36 -20.65 -18.71
CA GLU A 305 22.29 -21.65 -19.24
C GLU A 305 22.01 -23.06 -18.72
N ALA A 306 21.53 -23.17 -17.47
CA ALA A 306 21.23 -24.45 -16.86
C ALA A 306 19.92 -25.06 -17.38
N ASP A 307 18.81 -24.32 -17.30
CA ASP A 307 17.47 -24.80 -17.66
C ASP A 307 16.44 -23.65 -17.65
N MET A 308 15.48 -23.64 -18.58
CA MET A 308 14.45 -22.59 -18.62
C MET A 308 13.53 -22.60 -17.39
N ASP A 309 13.27 -23.76 -16.78
CA ASP A 309 12.48 -23.83 -15.54
C ASP A 309 13.32 -23.34 -14.34
N ALA A 310 14.65 -23.52 -14.37
CA ALA A 310 15.54 -22.91 -13.38
C ALA A 310 15.49 -21.37 -13.43
N TYR A 311 15.41 -20.82 -14.64
CA TYR A 311 15.22 -19.39 -14.84
C TYR A 311 13.84 -18.90 -14.35
N GLY A 312 12.76 -19.59 -14.70
CA GLY A 312 11.42 -19.30 -14.18
C GLY A 312 11.32 -19.40 -12.65
N TYR A 313 11.98 -20.40 -12.06
CA TYR A 313 12.11 -20.57 -10.61
C TYR A 313 12.80 -19.38 -9.96
N LEU A 314 13.92 -18.94 -10.52
CA LEU A 314 14.69 -17.82 -9.96
C LEU A 314 13.93 -16.49 -10.10
N LEU A 315 13.23 -16.27 -11.22
CA LEU A 315 12.35 -15.12 -11.40
C LEU A 315 11.24 -15.06 -10.35
N HIS A 316 10.54 -16.18 -10.11
CA HIS A 316 9.49 -16.26 -9.09
C HIS A 316 10.01 -15.82 -7.72
N HIS A 317 11.15 -16.39 -7.32
CA HIS A 317 11.76 -16.05 -6.04
C HIS A 317 12.37 -14.65 -5.99
N TYR A 318 12.81 -14.10 -7.13
CA TYR A 318 13.24 -12.72 -7.22
C TYR A 318 12.08 -11.78 -6.91
N GLY A 319 10.94 -11.94 -7.59
CA GLY A 319 9.74 -11.15 -7.34
C GLY A 319 9.30 -11.23 -5.87
N ALA A 320 9.22 -12.44 -5.33
CA ALA A 320 8.88 -12.66 -3.92
C ALA A 320 9.87 -11.96 -2.97
N THR A 321 11.18 -12.06 -3.22
CA THR A 321 12.21 -11.42 -2.38
C THR A 321 12.12 -9.90 -2.44
N ILE A 322 11.85 -9.31 -3.60
CA ILE A 322 11.68 -7.85 -3.73
C ILE A 322 10.47 -7.37 -2.92
N VAL A 323 9.36 -8.10 -2.96
CA VAL A 323 8.15 -7.79 -2.18
C VAL A 323 8.39 -7.96 -0.67
N GLU A 324 9.06 -9.04 -0.25
CA GLU A 324 9.50 -9.23 1.15
C GLU A 324 10.38 -8.07 1.62
N ARG A 325 11.33 -7.63 0.79
CA ARG A 325 12.21 -6.50 1.11
C ARG A 325 11.45 -5.18 1.22
N ALA A 326 10.43 -4.95 0.40
CA ALA A 326 9.58 -3.77 0.52
C ALA A 326 8.72 -3.81 1.80
N GLU A 327 8.24 -4.98 2.21
CA GLU A 327 7.51 -5.17 3.46
C GLU A 327 8.36 -4.82 4.70
N GLU A 328 9.65 -5.17 4.68
CA GLU A 328 10.59 -4.88 5.77
C GLU A 328 10.95 -3.40 5.92
N VAL A 329 10.56 -2.54 4.97
CA VAL A 329 10.86 -1.11 5.01
C VAL A 329 9.95 -0.37 5.99
N THR A 330 10.55 0.45 6.85
CA THR A 330 9.85 1.34 7.79
C THR A 330 9.66 2.76 7.25
N ASP A 331 10.60 3.25 6.43
CA ASP A 331 10.55 4.57 5.77
C ASP A 331 10.55 4.40 4.25
N PHE A 332 9.58 4.98 3.55
CA PHE A 332 9.48 4.93 2.09
C PHE A 332 10.74 5.42 1.35
N LYS A 333 11.61 6.22 1.99
CA LYS A 333 12.94 6.56 1.44
C LYS A 333 13.81 5.33 1.13
N ASP A 334 13.64 4.23 1.88
CA ASP A 334 14.41 3.00 1.68
C ASP A 334 13.82 2.08 0.58
N ILE A 335 12.66 2.42 0.02
CA ILE A 335 12.07 1.71 -1.13
C ILE A 335 12.78 2.10 -2.45
N TYR A 336 13.25 3.34 -2.57
CA TYR A 336 13.87 3.85 -3.80
C TYR A 336 15.07 3.03 -4.28
N PRO A 337 16.03 2.65 -3.42
CA PRO A 337 17.15 1.81 -3.85
C PRO A 337 16.72 0.44 -4.39
N ILE A 338 15.65 -0.14 -3.80
CA ILE A 338 15.08 -1.43 -4.23
C ILE A 338 14.45 -1.27 -5.61
N ALA A 339 13.65 -0.21 -5.80
CA ALA A 339 13.02 0.10 -7.08
C ALA A 339 14.06 0.40 -8.16
N HIS A 340 15.09 1.19 -7.86
CA HIS A 340 16.16 1.54 -8.79
C HIS A 340 16.97 0.31 -9.20
N CYS A 341 17.35 -0.56 -8.25
CA CYS A 341 18.01 -1.84 -8.55
C CYS A 341 17.18 -2.71 -9.49
N THR A 342 15.86 -2.76 -9.25
CA THR A 342 14.92 -3.54 -10.07
C THR A 342 14.80 -2.94 -11.47
N LYS A 343 14.68 -1.62 -11.59
CA LYS A 343 14.61 -0.91 -12.87
C LYS A 343 15.91 -1.09 -13.68
N LEU A 344 17.10 -1.09 -13.06
CA LEU A 344 18.36 -1.39 -13.76
C LEU A 344 18.36 -2.81 -14.34
N LEU A 345 17.83 -3.78 -13.59
CA LEU A 345 17.66 -5.15 -14.09
C LEU A 345 16.68 -5.24 -15.27
N MET A 346 15.68 -4.35 -15.32
CA MET A 346 14.76 -4.27 -16.47
C MET A 346 15.41 -3.67 -17.72
N THR A 347 16.43 -2.82 -17.61
CA THR A 347 17.02 -2.13 -18.76
C THR A 347 18.29 -2.83 -19.28
N GLU A 348 19.13 -3.36 -18.40
CA GLU A 348 20.51 -3.76 -18.74
C GLU A 348 20.73 -5.22 -19.18
N ALA A 349 19.70 -6.09 -19.24
CA ALA A 349 19.94 -7.55 -19.31
C ALA A 349 19.40 -8.32 -20.53
N GLY A 350 18.71 -7.70 -21.50
CA GLY A 350 18.00 -8.44 -22.57
C GLY A 350 16.85 -9.36 -22.07
N ILE A 351 16.70 -9.44 -20.74
CA ILE A 351 15.76 -10.25 -19.96
C ILE A 351 14.66 -9.35 -19.32
N ALA A 352 14.64 -8.09 -19.75
CA ALA A 352 13.92 -6.93 -19.26
C ALA A 352 12.49 -7.18 -18.76
N LYS A 353 11.64 -7.74 -19.64
CA LYS A 353 10.20 -7.83 -19.39
C LYS A 353 9.86 -8.86 -18.32
N SER A 354 10.63 -9.94 -18.24
CA SER A 354 10.37 -11.02 -17.29
C SER A 354 10.66 -10.60 -15.85
N ILE A 355 11.67 -9.74 -15.63
CA ILE A 355 12.00 -9.18 -14.31
C ILE A 355 10.85 -8.32 -13.78
N GLY A 356 10.39 -7.37 -14.60
CA GLY A 356 9.25 -6.54 -14.23
C GLY A 356 7.99 -7.37 -14.01
N ASN A 357 7.68 -8.31 -14.91
CA ASN A 357 6.54 -9.18 -14.74
C ASN A 357 6.62 -10.02 -13.45
N ALA A 358 7.80 -10.53 -13.08
CA ALA A 358 7.99 -11.27 -11.84
C ALA A 358 7.68 -10.44 -10.59
N VAL A 359 8.14 -9.19 -10.53
CA VAL A 359 7.83 -8.28 -9.42
C VAL A 359 6.35 -7.92 -9.41
N TYR A 360 5.77 -7.59 -10.57
CA TYR A 360 4.33 -7.31 -10.68
C TYR A 360 3.50 -8.48 -10.18
N PHE A 361 3.84 -9.71 -10.58
CA PHE A 361 3.11 -10.91 -10.18
C PHE A 361 3.25 -11.24 -8.69
N ALA A 362 4.41 -10.94 -8.11
CA ALA A 362 4.59 -11.06 -6.67
C ALA A 362 3.69 -10.05 -5.92
N ILE A 363 3.57 -8.81 -6.40
CA ILE A 363 2.68 -7.81 -5.79
C ILE A 363 1.21 -8.23 -5.92
N ILE A 364 0.75 -8.65 -7.10
CA ILE A 364 -0.67 -8.98 -7.32
C ILE A 364 -1.14 -10.20 -6.51
N ARG A 365 -0.21 -11.09 -6.14
CA ARG A 365 -0.50 -12.23 -5.27
C ARG A 365 -0.77 -11.79 -3.83
N GLU A 366 -0.16 -10.67 -3.43
CA GLU A 366 -0.31 -10.12 -2.08
C GLU A 366 -1.37 -9.00 -1.99
N THR A 367 -1.79 -8.42 -3.12
CA THR A 367 -2.88 -7.44 -3.16
C THR A 367 -3.41 -7.20 -4.58
N TRP A 368 -4.73 -7.03 -4.72
CA TRP A 368 -5.34 -6.63 -6.00
C TRP A 368 -5.21 -5.11 -6.28
N LEU A 369 -4.85 -4.30 -5.29
CA LEU A 369 -4.91 -2.83 -5.39
C LEU A 369 -3.94 -2.24 -6.44
N VAL A 370 -2.83 -2.93 -6.73
CA VAL A 370 -1.95 -2.55 -7.84
C VAL A 370 -2.63 -2.64 -9.21
N GLN A 371 -3.65 -3.49 -9.35
CA GLN A 371 -4.45 -3.59 -10.57
C GLN A 371 -5.57 -2.55 -10.61
N ALA A 372 -5.89 -1.93 -9.46
CA ALA A 372 -7.00 -1.00 -9.27
C ALA A 372 -8.38 -1.55 -9.70
N VAL A 373 -8.50 -2.87 -9.75
CA VAL A 373 -9.72 -3.60 -10.11
C VAL A 373 -9.99 -4.63 -9.01
N LYS A 374 -11.09 -4.43 -8.27
CA LYS A 374 -11.50 -5.36 -7.21
C LYS A 374 -11.99 -6.67 -7.87
N PRO A 375 -11.36 -7.82 -7.58
CA PRO A 375 -11.82 -9.10 -8.09
C PRO A 375 -13.22 -9.42 -7.55
N GLY A 376 -14.08 -9.99 -8.38
CA GLY A 376 -15.36 -10.50 -7.89
C GLY A 376 -15.15 -11.66 -6.92
N LYS A 377 -15.92 -11.70 -5.83
CA LYS A 377 -15.93 -12.86 -4.93
C LYS A 377 -16.73 -14.00 -5.59
N PRO A 378 -16.14 -15.19 -5.80
CA PRO A 378 -16.87 -16.34 -6.34
C PRO A 378 -18.07 -16.72 -5.46
N GLU A 379 -19.16 -17.16 -6.07
CA GLU A 379 -20.34 -17.64 -5.33
C GLU A 379 -19.96 -18.84 -4.43
N GLY A 380 -20.32 -18.76 -3.15
CA GLY A 380 -20.03 -19.80 -2.16
C GLY A 380 -18.66 -19.72 -1.48
N MET A 381 -17.78 -18.79 -1.89
CA MET A 381 -16.52 -18.51 -1.18
C MET A 381 -16.78 -17.63 0.05
N SER A 382 -16.16 -17.98 1.19
CA SER A 382 -16.24 -17.16 2.40
C SER A 382 -15.44 -15.85 2.22
N ASP A 383 -15.81 -14.79 2.93
CA ASP A 383 -15.06 -13.51 2.87
C ASP A 383 -13.61 -13.69 3.30
N ASN A 384 -13.36 -14.56 4.27
CA ASN A 384 -12.03 -14.86 4.77
C ASN A 384 -11.19 -15.66 3.77
N ASP A 385 -11.76 -16.67 3.10
CA ASP A 385 -11.05 -17.39 2.05
C ASP A 385 -10.72 -16.47 0.87
N TRP A 386 -11.63 -15.55 0.53
CA TRP A 386 -11.42 -14.53 -0.49
C TRP A 386 -10.32 -13.54 -0.07
N GLU A 387 -10.36 -13.01 1.15
CA GLU A 387 -9.31 -12.15 1.70
C GLU A 387 -7.94 -12.84 1.73
N ARG A 388 -7.91 -14.15 2.05
CA ARG A 388 -6.69 -14.96 2.05
C ARG A 388 -6.14 -15.16 0.64
N GLU A 389 -7.01 -15.35 -0.35
CA GLU A 389 -6.62 -15.44 -1.76
C GLU A 389 -5.98 -14.14 -2.25
N TYR A 390 -6.42 -12.99 -1.73
CA TYR A 390 -5.94 -11.66 -2.11
C TYR A 390 -5.00 -11.01 -1.10
N GLY A 391 -4.35 -11.81 -0.26
CA GLY A 391 -3.12 -11.42 0.43
C GLY A 391 -3.18 -11.30 1.95
N LYS A 392 -4.34 -11.43 2.59
CA LYS A 392 -4.42 -11.49 4.05
C LYS A 392 -3.83 -12.82 4.54
N ARG A 393 -2.69 -12.78 5.23
CA ARG A 393 -1.89 -14.00 5.48
C ARG A 393 -2.51 -14.88 6.57
N ARG A 394 -3.19 -14.26 7.53
CA ARG A 394 -3.82 -14.94 8.67
C ARG A 394 -5.11 -14.23 9.07
N GLU A 395 -6.02 -14.98 9.67
CA GLU A 395 -7.28 -14.42 10.19
C GLU A 395 -7.05 -13.40 11.30
N ASP A 396 -5.96 -13.56 12.06
CA ASP A 396 -5.57 -12.73 13.21
C ASP A 396 -4.60 -11.59 12.87
N GLU A 397 -4.26 -11.37 11.59
CA GLU A 397 -3.42 -10.24 11.18
C GLU A 397 -4.14 -8.91 11.48
N PRO A 398 -3.58 -8.02 12.33
CA PRO A 398 -4.22 -6.75 12.66
C PRO A 398 -4.43 -5.90 11.39
N SER A 399 -5.61 -5.28 11.24
CA SER A 399 -5.97 -4.53 10.03
C SER A 399 -4.97 -3.43 9.66
N LEU A 400 -4.42 -2.72 10.65
CA LEU A 400 -3.38 -1.71 10.43
C LEU A 400 -2.04 -2.30 9.96
N ALA A 401 -1.67 -3.50 10.45
CA ALA A 401 -0.47 -4.18 9.99
C ALA A 401 -0.62 -4.65 8.53
N TYR A 402 -1.80 -5.17 8.18
CA TYR A 402 -2.14 -5.51 6.81
C TYR A 402 -2.13 -4.28 5.89
N ALA A 403 -2.73 -3.16 6.33
CA ALA A 403 -2.73 -1.91 5.59
C ALA A 403 -1.32 -1.35 5.38
N ALA A 404 -0.43 -1.44 6.38
CA ALA A 404 0.96 -1.02 6.26
C ALA A 404 1.70 -1.85 5.22
N ARG A 405 1.54 -3.18 5.24
CA ARG A 405 2.14 -4.10 4.27
C ARG A 405 1.69 -3.81 2.84
N VAL A 406 0.38 -3.66 2.64
CA VAL A 406 -0.21 -3.29 1.34
C VAL A 406 0.26 -1.90 0.88
N SER A 407 0.39 -0.95 1.80
CA SER A 407 0.92 0.38 1.51
C SER A 407 2.38 0.32 1.04
N ASN A 408 3.21 -0.53 1.66
CA ASN A 408 4.61 -0.74 1.25
C ASN A 408 4.70 -1.33 -0.17
N TYR A 409 3.81 -2.26 -0.53
CA TYR A 409 3.75 -2.80 -1.90
C TYR A 409 3.38 -1.74 -2.92
N MET A 410 2.43 -0.86 -2.59
CA MET A 410 2.02 0.23 -3.46
C MET A 410 3.06 1.35 -3.54
N ALA A 411 3.78 1.60 -2.45
CA ALA A 411 4.95 2.47 -2.43
C ALA A 411 6.08 1.93 -3.32
N LEU A 412 6.36 0.62 -3.28
CA LEU A 412 7.30 -0.04 -4.20
C LEU A 412 6.84 0.12 -5.66
N TYR A 413 5.57 -0.13 -5.96
CA TYR A 413 5.04 0.05 -7.31
C TYR A 413 5.15 1.50 -7.79
N ALA A 414 4.80 2.46 -6.94
CA ALA A 414 4.92 3.88 -7.25
C ALA A 414 6.39 4.30 -7.48
N ALA A 415 7.31 3.81 -6.65
CA ALA A 415 8.75 4.02 -6.82
C ALA A 415 9.24 3.46 -8.17
N LEU A 416 8.85 2.22 -8.51
CA LEU A 416 9.15 1.62 -9.81
C LEU A 416 8.59 2.41 -10.99
N CYS A 417 7.43 3.07 -10.85
CA CYS A 417 6.85 3.85 -11.93
C CYS A 417 7.56 5.19 -12.13
N GLN A 418 8.04 5.82 -11.05
CA GLN A 418 8.67 7.15 -11.12
C GLN A 418 10.18 7.14 -11.30
N SER A 419 10.88 6.05 -10.96
CA SER A 419 12.34 6.01 -11.07
C SER A 419 12.76 6.16 -12.52
N ASP A 420 13.47 7.23 -12.85
CA ASP A 420 14.00 7.41 -14.20
C ASP A 420 15.33 6.65 -14.34
N ILE A 421 15.56 6.04 -15.52
CA ILE A 421 16.86 5.51 -15.94
C ILE A 421 17.20 6.22 -17.25
N ALA A 422 18.46 6.63 -17.39
CA ALA A 422 18.95 7.45 -18.51
C ALA A 422 18.61 6.88 -19.91
N ASP A 423 18.51 5.55 -20.03
CA ASP A 423 18.26 4.83 -21.29
C ASP A 423 16.99 3.96 -21.20
N ASP A 424 15.80 4.56 -21.07
CA ASP A 424 14.55 3.82 -21.31
C ASP A 424 14.33 3.65 -22.82
N ASP A 425 14.89 2.57 -23.36
CA ASP A 425 14.74 2.18 -24.77
C ASP A 425 13.43 1.40 -25.04
N GLY A 426 12.43 1.55 -24.17
CA GLY A 426 11.14 0.84 -24.26
C GLY A 426 11.20 -0.61 -23.77
N ARG A 427 12.28 -0.99 -23.08
CA ARG A 427 12.42 -2.30 -22.43
C ARG A 427 11.61 -2.41 -21.14
N VAL A 428 11.40 -1.29 -20.44
CA VAL A 428 10.59 -1.25 -19.22
C VAL A 428 9.15 -1.63 -19.58
N PRO A 429 8.54 -2.61 -18.89
CA PRO A 429 7.15 -2.98 -19.18
C PRO A 429 6.20 -1.79 -19.02
N PRO A 430 5.17 -1.66 -19.88
CA PRO A 430 4.30 -0.48 -19.91
C PRO A 430 3.56 -0.23 -18.58
N GLN A 431 3.35 -1.28 -17.78
CA GLN A 431 2.75 -1.16 -16.45
C GLN A 431 3.63 -0.43 -15.41
N TYR A 432 4.89 -0.12 -15.73
CA TYR A 432 5.81 0.63 -14.86
C TYR A 432 6.07 2.06 -15.35
N THR A 433 5.09 2.64 -16.03
CA THR A 433 5.12 4.04 -16.47
C THR A 433 4.37 4.93 -15.48
N LEU A 434 4.71 6.21 -15.45
CA LEU A 434 3.92 7.20 -14.69
C LEU A 434 2.47 7.33 -15.19
N ASP A 435 2.24 7.08 -16.48
CA ASP A 435 0.89 6.95 -17.03
C ASP A 435 0.14 5.78 -16.41
N ALA A 436 0.74 4.58 -16.40
CA ALA A 436 0.15 3.41 -15.75
C ALA A 436 -0.17 3.65 -14.26
N LEU A 437 0.71 4.35 -13.52
CA LEU A 437 0.47 4.72 -12.13
C LEU A 437 -0.70 5.69 -11.98
N TRP A 438 -0.74 6.76 -12.79
CA TRP A 438 -1.83 7.73 -12.79
C TRP A 438 -3.18 7.06 -13.09
N LYS A 439 -3.22 6.21 -14.12
CA LYS A 439 -4.42 5.45 -14.50
C LYS A 439 -4.95 4.60 -13.34
N ARG A 440 -4.06 3.90 -12.62
CA ARG A 440 -4.40 3.09 -11.44
C ARG A 440 -4.85 3.95 -10.28
N LEU A 441 -4.15 5.05 -10.00
CA LEU A 441 -4.54 6.01 -8.96
C LEU A 441 -5.96 6.52 -9.19
N ILE A 442 -6.29 7.01 -10.39
CA ILE A 442 -7.64 7.47 -10.71
C ILE A 442 -8.66 6.33 -10.60
N SER A 443 -8.30 5.10 -10.98
CA SER A 443 -9.18 3.94 -10.86
C SER A 443 -9.48 3.55 -9.41
N LEU A 444 -8.53 3.73 -8.48
CA LEU A 444 -8.76 3.51 -7.05
C LEU A 444 -9.73 4.53 -6.44
N LEU A 445 -9.82 5.73 -7.02
CA LEU A 445 -10.68 6.82 -6.52
C LEU A 445 -12.12 6.76 -7.04
N ASN A 446 -12.44 5.76 -7.86
CA ASN A 446 -13.77 5.58 -8.41
C ASN A 446 -14.48 4.38 -7.79
N ALA A 447 -15.81 4.36 -7.88
CA ALA A 447 -16.60 3.25 -7.40
C ALA A 447 -16.42 1.98 -8.27
N PRO A 448 -16.42 0.78 -7.66
CA PRO A 448 -16.58 0.51 -6.22
C PRO A 448 -15.31 0.62 -5.37
N GLN A 449 -14.13 0.86 -5.96
CA GLN A 449 -12.83 0.82 -5.28
C GLN A 449 -12.67 1.93 -4.22
N ASP A 450 -13.28 3.09 -4.47
CA ASP A 450 -13.33 4.23 -3.54
C ASP A 450 -13.86 3.85 -2.15
N ALA A 451 -14.73 2.84 -2.11
CA ALA A 451 -15.37 2.37 -0.89
C ALA A 451 -14.47 1.51 -0.01
N ASP A 452 -13.42 0.93 -0.59
CA ASP A 452 -12.55 -0.02 0.08
C ASP A 452 -11.68 0.67 1.15
N TRP A 453 -11.61 0.07 2.33
CA TRP A 453 -10.97 0.66 3.50
C TRP A 453 -9.44 0.79 3.37
N LEU A 454 -8.82 0.03 2.45
CA LEU A 454 -7.39 0.13 2.15
C LEU A 454 -7.06 1.29 1.20
N THR A 455 -8.03 1.73 0.39
CA THR A 455 -7.84 2.79 -0.61
C THR A 455 -7.19 4.06 -0.05
N PRO A 456 -7.65 4.66 1.08
CA PRO A 456 -6.99 5.86 1.61
C PRO A 456 -5.53 5.64 2.01
N HIS A 457 -5.17 4.44 2.51
CA HIS A 457 -3.78 4.10 2.87
C HIS A 457 -2.89 3.98 1.63
N VAL A 458 -3.37 3.29 0.59
CA VAL A 458 -2.65 3.11 -0.67
C VAL A 458 -2.48 4.43 -1.41
N VAL A 459 -3.52 5.25 -1.48
CA VAL A 459 -3.45 6.57 -2.10
C VAL A 459 -2.43 7.45 -1.37
N ALA A 460 -2.44 7.43 -0.03
CA ALA A 460 -1.43 8.12 0.77
C ALA A 460 0.00 7.62 0.42
N ALA A 461 0.20 6.31 0.28
CA ALA A 461 1.50 5.74 -0.07
C ALA A 461 1.98 6.17 -1.48
N ILE A 462 1.09 6.13 -2.47
CA ILE A 462 1.38 6.58 -3.84
C ILE A 462 1.80 8.05 -3.84
N LEU A 463 1.05 8.91 -3.15
CA LEU A 463 1.33 10.34 -3.11
C LEU A 463 2.61 10.68 -2.34
N GLN A 464 2.94 9.94 -1.27
CA GLN A 464 4.19 10.13 -0.54
C GLN A 464 5.41 9.78 -1.39
N VAL A 465 5.30 8.77 -2.26
CA VAL A 465 6.42 8.30 -3.08
C VAL A 465 6.48 9.07 -4.40
N ALA A 466 5.46 8.95 -5.24
CA ALA A 466 5.48 9.47 -6.61
C ALA A 466 4.71 10.77 -6.82
N GLY A 467 4.13 11.33 -5.75
CA GLY A 467 3.27 12.50 -5.81
C GLY A 467 3.84 13.72 -6.52
N ARG A 468 5.07 14.12 -6.17
CA ARG A 468 5.77 15.23 -6.81
C ARG A 468 6.04 14.95 -8.29
N ARG A 469 6.44 13.72 -8.63
CA ARG A 469 6.66 13.33 -10.03
C ARG A 469 5.36 13.40 -10.84
N LEU A 470 4.23 13.00 -10.25
CA LEU A 470 2.92 13.15 -10.89
C LEU A 470 2.54 14.63 -11.06
N GLU A 471 2.81 15.48 -10.09
CA GLU A 471 2.60 16.93 -10.19
C GLU A 471 3.45 17.56 -11.31
N GLU A 472 4.72 17.18 -11.42
CA GLU A 472 5.62 17.64 -12.49
C GLU A 472 5.11 17.24 -13.89
N VAL A 473 4.67 15.99 -14.06
CA VAL A 473 4.28 15.45 -15.37
C VAL A 473 2.89 15.93 -15.81
N TYR A 474 1.92 15.96 -14.90
CA TYR A 474 0.53 16.34 -15.23
C TYR A 474 0.22 17.82 -15.00
N GLY A 475 1.18 18.55 -14.42
CA GLY A 475 1.11 19.98 -14.14
C GLY A 475 0.37 20.32 -12.85
N GLU A 476 0.80 21.41 -12.22
CA GLU A 476 0.29 21.92 -10.95
C GLU A 476 -1.23 22.10 -10.96
N ALA A 477 -1.80 22.60 -12.05
CA ALA A 477 -3.24 22.86 -12.14
C ALA A 477 -4.10 21.58 -12.10
N GLN A 478 -3.66 20.49 -12.75
CA GLN A 478 -4.41 19.22 -12.70
C GLN A 478 -4.19 18.53 -11.37
N PHE A 479 -2.96 18.59 -10.85
CA PHE A 479 -2.65 18.02 -9.55
C PHE A 479 -3.40 18.74 -8.41
N ALA A 480 -3.54 20.06 -8.48
CA ALA A 480 -4.34 20.84 -7.53
C ALA A 480 -5.82 20.43 -7.53
N LYS A 481 -6.40 20.13 -8.71
CA LYS A 481 -7.76 19.58 -8.81
C LYS A 481 -7.86 18.21 -8.14
N LEU A 482 -6.90 17.32 -8.40
CA LEU A 482 -6.83 16.01 -7.76
C LEU A 482 -6.74 16.15 -6.23
N ARG A 483 -5.88 17.05 -5.73
CA ARG A 483 -5.73 17.31 -4.29
C ARG A 483 -7.03 17.82 -3.67
N ALA A 484 -7.68 18.80 -4.30
CA ALA A 484 -8.95 19.33 -3.84
C ALA A 484 -10.02 18.22 -3.79
N TYR A 485 -10.10 17.40 -4.85
CA TYR A 485 -10.99 16.26 -4.90
C TYR A 485 -10.72 15.26 -3.78
N LEU A 486 -9.46 14.84 -3.59
CA LEU A 486 -9.09 13.92 -2.51
C LEU A 486 -9.41 14.46 -1.12
N LEU A 487 -9.20 15.76 -0.87
CA LEU A 487 -9.58 16.38 0.40
C LEU A 487 -11.09 16.27 0.65
N THR A 488 -11.92 16.45 -0.38
CA THR A 488 -13.37 16.24 -0.25
C THR A 488 -13.72 14.77 0.03
N LEU A 489 -13.00 13.82 -0.57
CA LEU A 489 -13.25 12.40 -0.31
C LEU A 489 -12.75 11.93 1.07
N CYS A 490 -11.84 12.67 1.71
CA CYS A 490 -11.34 12.35 3.05
C CYS A 490 -12.25 12.84 4.19
N THR A 491 -13.24 13.69 3.92
CA THR A 491 -14.19 14.18 4.94
C THR A 491 -15.44 13.29 4.98
N PRO A 492 -15.60 12.41 5.99
CA PRO A 492 -16.82 11.64 6.16
C PRO A 492 -17.99 12.55 6.56
N GLU A 493 -19.23 12.14 6.24
CA GLU A 493 -20.49 12.77 6.71
C GLU A 493 -20.85 14.17 6.14
N ASP A 494 -20.26 14.61 5.03
CA ASP A 494 -20.88 15.70 4.27
C ASP A 494 -22.12 15.12 3.57
N ASP A 495 -23.33 15.62 3.87
CA ASP A 495 -24.58 15.23 3.20
C ASP A 495 -24.48 15.37 1.67
N ASN A 496 -23.50 16.14 1.18
CA ASN A 496 -23.19 16.33 -0.24
C ASN A 496 -22.15 15.35 -0.82
N ASN A 497 -21.51 14.49 -0.01
CA ASN A 497 -20.51 13.53 -0.45
C ASN A 497 -20.85 12.07 -0.09
N PRO A 498 -21.69 11.39 -0.88
CA PRO A 498 -21.98 9.97 -0.70
C PRO A 498 -20.79 9.03 -1.02
N HIS A 499 -19.66 9.55 -1.50
CA HIS A 499 -18.53 8.78 -2.04
C HIS A 499 -17.21 8.96 -1.29
N TRP A 500 -17.23 9.23 0.02
CA TRP A 500 -16.00 9.35 0.81
C TRP A 500 -15.18 8.03 0.84
N LEU A 501 -13.85 8.17 0.99
CA LEU A 501 -12.89 7.07 0.86
C LEU A 501 -12.95 6.08 2.03
N GLY A 502 -13.05 4.79 1.70
CA GLY A 502 -13.07 3.73 2.69
C GLY A 502 -14.40 3.59 3.43
N ARG A 503 -15.52 3.96 2.80
CA ARG A 503 -16.86 3.90 3.41
C ARG A 503 -17.35 2.51 3.80
N GLU A 504 -16.76 1.45 3.25
CA GLU A 504 -17.07 0.08 3.67
C GLU A 504 -16.67 -0.18 5.13
N ASP A 505 -15.68 0.56 5.65
CA ASP A 505 -15.23 0.46 7.03
C ASP A 505 -15.27 1.82 7.73
N ALA A 506 -16.34 2.07 8.49
CA ALA A 506 -16.45 3.27 9.32
C ALA A 506 -15.59 3.20 10.61
N LEU A 507 -14.81 2.14 10.80
CA LEU A 507 -13.96 1.96 11.97
C LEU A 507 -12.67 2.81 11.91
N ASP A 508 -11.88 2.71 12.97
CA ASP A 508 -10.66 3.50 13.17
C ASP A 508 -9.61 3.25 12.07
N THR A 509 -9.65 2.08 11.40
CA THR A 509 -8.66 1.72 10.38
C THR A 509 -8.72 2.63 9.17
N ALA A 510 -9.87 2.71 8.48
CA ALA A 510 -10.02 3.60 7.32
C ALA A 510 -9.83 5.07 7.71
N THR A 511 -10.23 5.43 8.94
CA THR A 511 -10.04 6.77 9.51
C THR A 511 -8.56 7.13 9.59
N ALA A 512 -7.70 6.25 10.12
CA ALA A 512 -6.26 6.47 10.17
C ALA A 512 -5.65 6.70 8.78
N GLY A 513 -6.11 5.93 7.78
CA GLY A 513 -5.72 6.13 6.38
C GLY A 513 -6.12 7.50 5.84
N ARG A 514 -7.36 7.94 6.10
CA ARG A 514 -7.87 9.26 5.69
C ARG A 514 -7.14 10.40 6.39
N GLU A 515 -6.85 10.27 7.67
CA GLU A 515 -6.09 11.26 8.44
C GLU A 515 -4.68 11.42 7.90
N LYS A 516 -3.98 10.29 7.64
CA LYS A 516 -2.66 10.29 6.99
C LYS A 516 -2.72 10.98 5.62
N LEU A 517 -3.68 10.60 4.78
CA LEU A 517 -3.87 11.22 3.46
C LEU A 517 -4.17 12.72 3.57
N THR A 518 -5.03 13.12 4.50
CA THR A 518 -5.37 14.53 4.75
C THR A 518 -4.14 15.33 5.18
N ALA A 519 -3.29 14.78 6.06
CA ALA A 519 -2.06 15.42 6.48
C ALA A 519 -1.10 15.65 5.31
N ILE A 520 -0.94 14.65 4.42
CA ILE A 520 -0.13 14.77 3.20
C ILE A 520 -0.70 15.87 2.29
N LEU A 521 -2.01 15.87 2.05
CA LEU A 521 -2.64 16.80 1.13
C LEU A 521 -2.61 18.25 1.64
N LYS A 522 -2.78 18.47 2.95
CA LYS A 522 -2.70 19.79 3.57
C LYS A 522 -1.27 20.33 3.59
N GLY A 523 -0.30 19.46 3.88
CA GLY A 523 1.11 19.82 3.93
C GLY A 523 1.81 19.93 2.57
N TRP A 524 1.14 19.65 1.44
CA TRP A 524 1.79 19.56 0.12
C TRP A 524 2.58 20.80 -0.31
N GLY A 525 2.15 21.99 0.15
CA GLY A 525 2.83 23.26 -0.11
C GLY A 525 3.99 23.53 0.84
N ASP A 526 4.09 22.80 1.95
CA ASP A 526 5.19 22.87 2.88
C ASP A 526 6.29 21.95 2.37
N ASP A 527 7.52 22.46 2.26
CA ASP A 527 8.65 21.76 1.62
C ASP A 527 9.10 20.46 2.32
N LYS A 528 8.39 20.05 3.38
CA LYS A 528 8.69 18.89 4.23
C LYS A 528 8.17 17.56 3.68
N LEU A 529 7.21 17.59 2.75
CA LEU A 529 6.71 16.39 2.07
C LEU A 529 7.40 16.15 0.72
N SER A 530 8.08 17.18 0.15
CA SER A 530 8.69 17.16 -1.19
C SER A 530 9.98 16.35 -1.30
N ASN A 531 10.61 16.00 -0.19
CA ASN A 531 11.97 15.46 -0.21
C ASN A 531 12.01 13.96 -0.53
N GLY A 532 11.08 13.49 -1.36
CA GLY A 532 11.21 12.22 -2.09
C GLY A 532 12.38 12.24 -3.09
N ARG A 533 12.96 13.42 -3.39
CA ARG A 533 14.24 13.59 -4.10
C ARG A 533 15.47 13.78 -3.20
N GLU A 534 15.33 13.90 -1.87
CA GLU A 534 16.53 14.00 -1.00
C GLU A 534 17.47 12.83 -1.24
N TRP A 535 16.98 11.64 -1.60
CA TRP A 535 17.90 10.54 -1.94
C TRP A 535 18.63 10.74 -3.28
N GLU A 536 18.07 11.45 -4.26
CA GLU A 536 18.79 11.82 -5.49
C GLU A 536 19.79 12.95 -5.22
N ASP A 537 19.42 13.90 -4.36
CA ASP A 537 20.25 15.06 -4.01
C ASP A 537 21.35 14.75 -2.96
N ASP A 538 21.12 13.77 -2.07
CA ASP A 538 22.05 13.32 -1.02
C ASP A 538 23.02 12.22 -1.49
N VAL A 539 22.91 11.73 -2.73
CA VAL A 539 23.93 10.85 -3.33
C VAL A 539 25.11 11.71 -3.74
N PRO A 540 26.32 11.50 -3.17
CA PRO A 540 27.50 12.26 -3.57
C PRO A 540 27.85 11.93 -5.03
N GLY A 541 27.37 12.74 -5.99
CA GLY A 541 27.70 12.53 -7.41
C GLY A 541 26.68 12.87 -8.51
N GLY A 542 25.55 13.57 -8.28
CA GLY A 542 24.81 14.17 -9.41
C GLY A 542 23.28 14.19 -9.27
N ALA A 543 22.59 15.29 -9.60
CA ALA A 543 22.15 15.54 -10.97
C ALA A 543 22.77 14.56 -11.97
N TYR A 544 21.96 13.65 -12.53
CA TYR A 544 22.32 12.69 -13.57
C TYR A 544 23.04 13.39 -14.75
N MET A 545 24.33 13.66 -14.58
CA MET A 545 25.21 14.08 -15.64
C MET A 545 25.29 12.88 -16.55
N THR A 546 24.70 13.04 -17.74
CA THR A 546 25.01 12.30 -18.94
C THR A 546 26.47 11.85 -18.86
N ILE A 547 26.68 10.56 -18.66
CA ILE A 547 27.95 9.95 -19.03
C ILE A 547 27.93 10.01 -20.55
N GLU A 548 28.30 11.17 -21.10
CA GLU A 548 28.71 11.28 -22.48
C GLU A 548 29.77 10.21 -22.67
N SER A 549 29.45 9.29 -23.56
CA SER A 549 30.29 8.21 -24.01
C SER A 549 31.66 8.76 -24.43
N ALA A 550 32.61 8.75 -23.50
CA ALA A 550 34.01 8.86 -23.82
C ALA A 550 34.45 7.55 -24.48
N SER A 551 34.29 7.45 -25.80
CA SER A 551 35.31 6.88 -26.70
C SER A 551 34.86 6.83 -28.17
N ALA A 552 35.84 7.10 -29.03
CA ALA A 552 35.93 6.86 -30.48
C ALA A 552 35.42 7.96 -31.43
N GLY A 553 36.32 8.90 -31.76
CA GLY A 553 36.10 9.85 -32.84
C GLY A 553 37.22 10.87 -33.09
N GLN A 554 38.50 10.50 -32.92
CA GLN A 554 39.61 11.24 -33.53
C GLN A 554 40.09 10.47 -34.76
N ASP A 555 40.36 11.24 -35.82
CA ASP A 555 40.99 10.89 -37.10
C ASP A 555 40.14 10.21 -38.18
N ALA A 556 39.56 11.04 -39.07
CA ALA A 556 39.63 10.87 -40.54
C ALA A 556 38.86 11.99 -41.27
N SER A 557 39.33 13.24 -41.19
CA SER A 557 38.91 14.30 -42.12
C SER A 557 39.95 15.41 -42.18
N ASP A 558 41.16 15.08 -42.62
CA ASP A 558 42.09 16.07 -43.19
C ASP A 558 43.09 15.34 -44.09
N MET A 559 42.59 14.86 -45.23
CA MET A 559 43.42 14.51 -46.39
C MET A 559 42.57 14.56 -47.68
N MET A 560 42.00 15.73 -47.96
CA MET A 560 41.71 16.21 -49.32
C MET A 560 41.65 17.74 -49.32
N ALA A 561 42.83 18.37 -49.27
CA ALA A 561 43.14 19.68 -49.85
C ALA A 561 44.66 19.80 -49.99
#